data_AF-A0A855KPI0-F1
#
_entry.id   AF-A0A855KPI0-F1
#
_cell.length_a   1.000
_cell.length_b   1.000
_cell.length_c   1.000
_cell.angle_alpha   90.00
_cell.angle_beta   90.00
_cell.angle_gamma   90.00
#
_symmetry.space_group_name_H-M   'P 1'
#
loop_
_entity.id
_entity.type
_entity.pdbx_description
1 polymer ?
#
loop_
_entity_poly.entity_id
_entity_poly.type
_entity_poly.pdbx_seq_one_letter_code
_entity_poly.pdbx_strand_id
1 'polypeptide(L)'
;MVTHFKVSGHLACGHKGSNLTSTSELTRVKCRSCRNTDAFKDARKAERNAARRAARKAKVTHTANDWRAAWVQRLTAMAGLQRLPRGFTGQPFV
;
A
#
# COMPACT_ATOMS: atom_id res chain seq x y z
N MET A 1 -6.14 -22.11 28.16
CA MET A 1 -5.72 -22.35 26.76
C MET A 1 -5.02 -21.11 26.23
N VAL A 2 -3.74 -21.21 25.87
CA VAL A 2 -2.94 -20.10 25.35
C VAL A 2 -2.80 -20.27 23.83
N THR A 3 -3.13 -19.24 23.06
CA THR A 3 -3.00 -19.29 21.60
C THR A 3 -1.61 -18.80 21.18
N HIS A 4 -0.91 -19.61 20.41
CA HIS A 4 0.44 -19.35 19.93
C HIS A 4 0.44 -18.79 18.51
N PHE A 5 1.48 -18.02 18.19
CA PHE A 5 1.69 -17.50 16.84
C PHE A 5 2.35 -18.56 15.96
N LYS A 6 1.70 -18.89 14.84
CA LYS A 6 2.20 -19.82 13.82
C LYS A 6 2.84 -19.03 12.69
N VAL A 7 4.11 -19.28 12.42
CA VAL A 7 4.87 -18.72 11.31
C VAL A 7 5.50 -19.87 10.52
N SER A 8 5.33 -19.88 9.20
CA SER A 8 5.98 -20.86 8.31
C SER A 8 5.93 -22.32 8.80
N GLY A 9 4.75 -22.76 9.26
CA GLY A 9 4.51 -24.14 9.70
C GLY A 9 4.91 -24.47 11.15
N HIS A 10 5.59 -23.57 11.87
CA HIS A 10 6.03 -23.78 13.25
C HIS A 10 5.56 -22.66 14.20
N LEU A 11 5.66 -22.90 15.52
CA LEU A 11 5.35 -21.88 16.51
C LEU A 11 6.52 -20.93 16.68
N ALA A 12 6.26 -19.62 16.66
CA ALA A 12 7.31 -18.61 16.77
C ALA A 12 8.05 -18.65 18.13
N CYS A 13 7.46 -19.24 19.17
CA CYS A 13 8.08 -19.41 20.47
C CYS A 13 8.85 -20.73 20.63
N GLY A 14 8.93 -21.58 19.60
CA GLY A 14 9.68 -22.84 19.64
C GLY A 14 9.06 -23.98 20.45
N HIS A 15 7.92 -23.77 21.12
CA HIS A 15 7.20 -24.85 21.81
C HIS A 15 6.77 -25.95 20.83
N LYS A 16 6.91 -27.20 21.26
CA LYS A 16 6.54 -28.39 20.51
C LYS A 16 5.49 -29.19 21.28
N GLY A 17 4.46 -29.64 20.59
CA GLY A 17 3.35 -30.40 21.19
C GLY A 17 2.15 -30.44 20.24
N SER A 18 1.48 -31.59 20.14
CA SER A 18 0.34 -31.80 19.24
C SER A 18 -0.92 -31.06 19.67
N ASN A 19 -1.05 -30.75 20.97
CA ASN A 19 -2.25 -30.12 21.55
C ASN A 19 -2.12 -28.60 21.77
N LEU A 20 -1.19 -27.94 21.05
CA LEU A 20 -1.00 -26.48 21.15
C LEU A 20 -1.93 -25.75 20.17
N THR A 21 -2.78 -24.87 20.68
CA THR A 21 -3.60 -24.00 19.83
C THR A 21 -2.72 -22.96 19.13
N SER A 22 -2.75 -22.94 17.81
CA SER A 22 -1.92 -22.06 17.00
C SER A 22 -2.76 -21.22 16.03
N THR A 23 -2.33 -20.00 15.76
CA THR A 23 -3.00 -19.07 14.84
C THR A 23 -1.99 -18.19 14.12
N SER A 24 -2.30 -17.79 12.89
CA SER A 24 -1.60 -16.72 12.18
C SER A 24 -2.23 -15.34 12.46
N GLU A 25 -3.37 -15.28 13.13
CA GLU A 25 -4.10 -14.04 13.40
C GLU A 25 -3.50 -13.32 14.63
N LEU A 26 -2.84 -12.18 14.38
CA LEU A 26 -2.06 -11.43 15.38
C LEU A 26 -2.88 -11.01 16.61
N THR A 27 -4.18 -10.74 16.46
CA THR A 27 -5.10 -10.30 17.52
C THR A 27 -5.46 -11.41 18.49
N ARG A 28 -5.41 -12.68 18.05
CA ARG A 28 -5.80 -13.85 18.84
C ARG A 28 -4.63 -14.46 19.62
N VAL A 29 -3.39 -14.03 19.34
CA VAL A 29 -2.20 -14.54 20.02
C VAL A 29 -2.15 -14.05 21.47
N LYS A 30 -2.23 -15.00 22.42
CA LYS A 30 -2.12 -14.72 23.86
C LYS A 30 -0.78 -15.16 24.47
N CYS A 31 0.01 -15.98 23.78
CA CYS A 31 1.32 -16.40 24.27
C CYS A 31 2.31 -15.22 24.38
N ARG A 32 2.84 -14.98 25.59
CA ARG A 32 3.78 -13.88 25.84
C ARG A 32 5.10 -14.07 25.09
N SER A 33 5.62 -15.30 25.04
CA SER A 33 6.86 -15.62 24.32
C SER A 33 6.69 -15.39 22.82
N CYS A 34 5.55 -15.81 22.23
CA CYS A 34 5.25 -15.49 20.83
C CYS A 34 5.20 -13.99 20.58
N ARG A 35 4.60 -13.21 21.48
CA ARG A 35 4.47 -11.76 21.28
C ARG A 35 5.80 -11.00 21.35
N ASN A 36 6.82 -11.58 21.95
CA ASN A 36 8.15 -10.95 22.06
C ASN A 36 9.12 -11.39 20.96
N THR A 37 8.79 -12.39 20.14
CA THR A 37 9.66 -12.83 19.05
C THR A 37 9.66 -11.84 17.89
N ASP A 38 10.76 -11.78 17.15
CA ASP A 38 10.90 -10.87 16.02
C ASP A 38 9.91 -11.21 14.90
N ALA A 39 9.65 -12.50 14.66
CA ALA A 39 8.64 -12.96 13.72
C ALA A 39 7.25 -12.34 13.99
N PHE A 40 6.84 -12.23 15.26
CA PHE A 40 5.56 -11.60 15.62
C PHE A 40 5.61 -10.08 15.46
N LYS A 41 6.71 -9.44 15.88
CA LYS A 41 6.90 -7.99 15.77
C LYS A 41 6.91 -7.54 14.31
N ASP A 42 7.58 -8.30 13.44
CA ASP A 42 7.65 -8.05 12.01
C ASP A 42 6.31 -8.25 11.33
N ALA A 43 5.56 -9.31 11.66
CA ALA A 43 4.21 -9.50 11.17
C ALA A 43 3.29 -8.33 11.57
N ARG A 44 3.39 -7.84 12.82
CA ARG A 44 2.63 -6.66 13.28
C ARG A 44 3.05 -5.37 12.59
N LYS A 45 4.34 -5.21 12.28
CA LYS A 45 4.86 -4.07 11.51
C LYS A 45 4.38 -4.12 10.06
N ALA A 46 4.37 -5.30 9.45
CA ALA A 46 3.89 -5.54 8.09
C ALA A 46 2.40 -5.21 7.96
N GLU A 47 1.56 -5.67 8.90
CA GLU A 47 0.13 -5.36 8.96
C GLU A 47 -0.12 -3.83 9.01
N ARG A 48 0.57 -3.11 9.91
CA ARG A 48 0.49 -1.65 9.98
C ARG A 48 0.95 -0.96 8.70
N ASN A 49 2.03 -1.43 8.10
CA ASN A 49 2.56 -0.86 6.87
C ASN A 49 1.65 -1.14 5.66
N ALA A 50 1.01 -2.30 5.60
CA ALA A 50 0.03 -2.63 4.58
C ALA A 50 -1.16 -1.67 4.64
N ALA A 51 -1.70 -1.42 5.84
CA ALA A 51 -2.77 -0.43 6.05
C ALA A 51 -2.33 0.99 5.61
N ARG A 52 -1.11 1.42 5.96
CA ARG A 52 -0.56 2.70 5.53
C ARG A 52 -0.38 2.79 4.01
N ARG A 53 0.09 1.73 3.36
CA ARG A 53 0.22 1.67 1.89
C ARG A 53 -1.14 1.73 1.21
N ALA A 54 -2.14 1.02 1.74
CA ALA A 54 -3.51 1.07 1.22
C ALA A 54 -4.11 2.49 1.34
N ALA A 55 -3.94 3.14 2.49
CA ALA A 55 -4.39 4.52 2.69
C ALA A 55 -3.69 5.52 1.75
N ARG A 56 -2.38 5.34 1.49
CA ARG A 56 -1.66 6.16 0.50
C ARG A 56 -2.19 5.91 -0.91
N LYS A 57 -2.38 4.65 -1.32
CA LYS A 57 -2.96 4.32 -2.64
C LYS A 57 -4.35 4.94 -2.83
N ALA A 58 -5.17 4.97 -1.79
CA ALA A 58 -6.50 5.60 -1.84
C ALA A 58 -6.45 7.13 -1.92
N LYS A 59 -5.41 7.78 -1.37
CA LYS A 59 -5.23 9.24 -1.39
C LYS A 59 -4.51 9.77 -2.63
N VAL A 60 -3.75 8.94 -3.32
CA VAL A 60 -3.07 9.35 -4.54
C VAL A 60 -4.11 9.34 -5.66
N THR A 61 -4.63 10.52 -6.01
CA THR A 61 -5.10 10.77 -7.36
C THR A 61 -3.93 10.44 -8.27
N HIS A 62 -4.07 9.41 -9.10
CA HIS A 62 -3.11 9.13 -10.16
C HIS A 62 -3.10 10.33 -11.12
N THR A 63 -2.37 11.38 -10.77
CA THR A 63 -1.93 12.39 -11.74
C THR A 63 -1.04 11.61 -12.69
N ALA A 64 -1.54 11.43 -13.92
CA ALA A 64 -0.81 10.73 -14.96
C ALA A 64 0.61 11.30 -14.98
N ASN A 65 1.61 10.42 -14.81
CA ASN A 65 3.02 10.77 -15.01
C ASN A 65 3.34 10.99 -16.50
N ASP A 66 2.29 11.12 -17.32
CA ASP A 66 2.38 11.52 -18.70
C ASP A 66 2.45 13.04 -18.74
N TRP A 67 3.69 13.54 -18.77
CA TRP A 67 4.00 14.95 -18.93
C TRP A 67 3.24 15.57 -20.11
N ARG A 68 2.92 14.79 -21.15
CA ARG A 68 2.16 15.25 -22.32
C ARG A 68 0.72 15.58 -21.94
N ALA A 69 0.05 14.71 -21.19
CA ALA A 69 -1.31 14.94 -20.72
C ALA A 69 -1.39 16.15 -19.78
N ALA A 70 -0.45 16.27 -18.85
CA ALA A 70 -0.37 17.44 -17.95
C ALA A 70 -0.09 18.74 -18.72
N TRP A 71 0.77 18.68 -19.74
CA TRP A 71 1.10 19.82 -20.59
C TRP A 71 -0.08 20.25 -21.46
N VAL A 72 -0.81 19.30 -22.07
CA VAL A 72 -2.02 19.58 -22.84
C VAL A 72 -3.08 20.23 -21.96
N GLN A 73 -3.36 19.68 -20.76
CA GLN A 73 -4.32 20.28 -19.83
C GLN A 73 -3.95 21.73 -19.46
N ARG A 74 -2.67 21.99 -19.19
CA ARG A 74 -2.17 23.35 -18.91
C ARG A 74 -2.37 24.28 -20.09
N LEU A 75 -2.09 23.82 -21.31
CA LEU A 75 -2.29 24.59 -22.53
C LEU A 75 -3.77 24.91 -22.78
N THR A 76 -4.67 23.94 -22.58
CA THR A 76 -6.13 24.13 -22.74
C THR A 76 -6.72 25.07 -21.69
N ALA A 77 -6.17 25.10 -20.47
CA ALA A 77 -6.65 25.97 -19.40
C ALA A 77 -6.24 27.45 -19.54
N MET A 78 -5.24 27.77 -20.39
CA MET A 78 -4.83 29.15 -20.63
C MET A 78 -5.76 29.82 -21.64
N ALA A 79 -6.22 31.04 -21.33
CA ALA A 79 -7.05 31.82 -22.24
C ALA A 79 -6.25 32.29 -23.47
N GLY A 80 -6.79 32.04 -24.67
CA GLY A 80 -6.29 32.55 -25.95
C GLY A 80 -5.77 31.46 -26.91
N LEU A 81 -6.37 31.40 -28.10
CA LEU A 81 -6.08 30.41 -29.13
C LEU A 81 -4.70 30.57 -29.79
N GLN A 82 -4.09 31.77 -29.76
CA GLN A 82 -2.81 32.06 -30.43
C GLN A 82 -1.58 31.44 -29.74
N ARG A 83 -1.75 30.80 -28.58
CA ARG A 83 -0.64 30.24 -27.78
C ARG A 83 -0.47 28.74 -27.96
N LEU A 84 -1.34 28.08 -28.72
CA LEU A 84 -1.22 26.64 -29.01
C LEU A 84 -0.31 26.43 -30.24
N PRO A 85 0.45 25.32 -30.32
CA PRO A 85 1.23 24.98 -31.50
C PRO A 85 0.35 24.97 -32.76
N ARG A 86 0.92 25.36 -33.91
CA ARG A 86 0.20 25.32 -35.20
C ARG A 86 -0.39 23.92 -35.44
N GLY A 87 -1.64 23.87 -35.92
CA GLY A 87 -2.37 22.62 -36.15
C GLY A 87 -3.26 22.15 -35.00
N PHE A 88 -3.37 22.93 -33.91
CA PHE A 88 -4.43 22.74 -32.92
C PHE A 88 -5.79 23.20 -33.48
N THR A 89 -6.85 22.46 -33.17
CA THR A 89 -8.18 22.67 -33.76
C THR A 89 -8.71 24.09 -33.52
N GLY A 90 -9.20 24.75 -34.58
CA GLY A 90 -9.77 26.10 -34.50
C GLY A 90 -8.77 27.26 -34.66
N GLN A 91 -7.50 27.01 -34.97
CA GLN A 91 -6.58 28.07 -35.39
C GLN A 91 -6.64 28.31 -36.91
N PRO A 92 -6.75 29.57 -37.38
CA PRO A 92 -6.64 29.87 -38.80
C PRO A 92 -5.20 29.61 -39.30
N PHE A 93 -5.08 28.95 -40.45
CA PHE A 93 -3.80 28.91 -41.18
C PHE A 93 -3.56 30.30 -41.78
N VAL A 94 -2.47 30.96 -41.37
CA VAL A 94 -1.90 32.14 -42.02
C VAL A 94 -0.60 31.74 -42.70
#